data_AF-A0A7Y3A0A8-F1
#
_entry.id   AF-A0A7Y3A0A8-F1
#
_cell.length_a   1.000
_cell.length_b   1.000
_cell.length_c   1.000
_cell.angle_alpha   90.00
_cell.angle_beta   90.00
_cell.angle_gamma   90.00
#
_symmetry.space_group_name_H-M   'P 1'
#
loop_
_entity.id
_entity.type
_entity.pdbx_description
1 polymer ?
#
loop_
_entity_poly.entity_id
_entity_poly.type
_entity_poly.pdbx_seq_one_letter_code
_entity_poly.pdbx_strand_id
1 'polypeptide(L)'
;MKKTIFYILAGIFVLCNIQFLQAQSTARYTITFTSTWNSTDHGTLPGTAHWSDLVGTTHNSGISFWNLGELASPGIENVAELGNNTAFNSEVNTAISGGTADQWLESPFSPFAAISSATLTNMVVSSDFPLLTLASMVAPSPDWFVGLSGYSLIDGSNNWKTNMTLDMFVFDAGTE
;
A
#
# COMPACT_ATOMS: atom_id res chain seq x y z
N MET A 1 -81.82 12.50 -15.30
CA MET A 1 -80.56 13.28 -15.30
C MET A 1 -79.49 12.45 -14.62
N LYS A 2 -78.58 11.81 -15.37
CA LYS A 2 -77.45 11.05 -14.81
C LYS A 2 -76.24 11.98 -14.71
N LYS A 3 -75.69 12.19 -13.52
CA LYS A 3 -74.45 12.95 -13.29
C LYS A 3 -73.27 11.99 -13.42
N THR A 4 -72.46 12.17 -14.46
CA THR A 4 -71.21 11.43 -14.65
C THR A 4 -70.09 12.21 -13.97
N ILE A 5 -69.46 11.60 -12.95
CA ILE A 5 -68.32 12.17 -12.22
C ILE A 5 -67.03 11.65 -12.88
N PHE A 6 -66.17 12.56 -13.31
CA PHE A 6 -64.82 12.24 -13.78
C PHE A 6 -63.84 12.29 -12.61
N TYR A 7 -63.19 11.17 -12.31
CA TYR A 7 -62.05 11.11 -11.39
C TYR A 7 -60.77 11.34 -12.18
N ILE A 8 -60.06 12.43 -11.89
CA ILE A 8 -58.71 12.67 -12.42
C ILE A 8 -57.74 11.82 -11.58
N LEU A 9 -57.17 10.78 -12.20
CA LEU A 9 -56.05 10.04 -11.63
C LEU A 9 -54.79 10.91 -11.82
N ALA A 10 -54.39 11.65 -10.79
CA ALA A 10 -53.10 12.34 -10.79
C ALA A 10 -52.02 11.35 -10.37
N GLY A 11 -51.29 10.79 -11.34
CA GLY A 11 -50.12 9.95 -11.08
C GLY A 11 -48.92 10.82 -10.68
N ILE A 12 -48.42 10.65 -9.46
CA ILE A 12 -47.15 11.23 -9.02
C ILE A 12 -46.02 10.43 -9.68
N PHE A 13 -45.30 11.06 -10.62
CA PHE A 13 -44.07 10.53 -11.18
C PHE A 13 -42.90 10.98 -10.30
N VAL A 14 -42.37 10.10 -9.46
CA VAL A 14 -41.14 10.36 -8.71
C VAL A 14 -39.95 10.09 -9.63
N LEU A 15 -39.35 11.14 -10.16
CA LEU A 15 -38.06 11.06 -10.85
C LEU A 15 -36.94 10.94 -9.81
N CYS A 16 -36.51 9.71 -9.53
CA CYS A 16 -35.30 9.48 -8.74
C CYS A 16 -34.08 9.78 -9.64
N ASN A 17 -33.49 10.96 -9.48
CA ASN A 17 -32.18 11.25 -10.07
C ASN A 17 -31.11 10.56 -9.24
N ILE A 18 -30.74 9.33 -9.61
CA ILE A 18 -29.58 8.64 -9.03
C ILE A 18 -28.33 9.31 -9.63
N GLN A 19 -27.82 10.31 -8.93
CA GLN A 19 -26.49 10.85 -9.20
C GLN A 19 -25.49 9.79 -8.70
N PHE A 20 -24.91 9.01 -9.61
CA PHE A 20 -23.72 8.22 -9.27
C PHE A 20 -22.60 9.23 -8.95
N LEU A 21 -22.26 9.38 -7.67
CA LEU A 21 -20.99 9.95 -7.28
C LEU A 21 -19.91 9.03 -7.84
N GLN A 22 -19.35 9.38 -8.98
CA GLN A 22 -18.16 8.73 -9.50
C GLN A 22 -17.03 9.07 -8.53
N ALA A 23 -16.71 8.15 -7.62
CA ALA A 23 -15.46 8.20 -6.90
C ALA A 23 -14.33 8.29 -7.94
N GLN A 24 -13.34 9.14 -7.69
CA GLN A 24 -12.21 9.33 -8.60
C GLN A 24 -11.55 7.96 -8.87
N SER A 25 -11.37 7.57 -10.13
CA SER A 25 -10.81 6.25 -10.48
C SER A 25 -9.31 6.12 -10.17
N THR A 26 -8.63 7.25 -9.98
CA THR A 26 -7.21 7.27 -9.60
C THR A 26 -6.94 8.33 -8.54
N ALA A 27 -5.87 8.18 -7.77
CA ALA A 27 -5.36 9.21 -6.87
C ALA A 27 -3.84 9.32 -6.98
N ARG A 28 -3.31 10.51 -6.67
CA ARG A 28 -1.85 10.75 -6.62
C ARG A 28 -1.38 10.74 -5.17
N TYR A 29 -0.38 9.92 -4.89
CA TYR A 29 0.26 9.85 -3.58
C TYR A 29 1.75 10.16 -3.66
N THR A 30 2.23 10.80 -2.60
CA THR A 30 3.65 10.81 -2.23
C THR A 30 3.73 10.09 -0.90
N ILE A 31 4.62 9.11 -0.79
CA ILE A 31 4.82 8.34 0.43
C ILE A 31 6.23 8.61 0.90
N THR A 32 6.35 9.08 2.14
CA THR A 32 7.65 9.32 2.77
C THR A 32 7.77 8.42 3.98
N PHE A 33 8.77 7.53 3.95
CA PHE A 33 9.25 6.84 5.13
C PHE A 33 10.27 7.75 5.84
N THR A 34 10.09 7.95 7.14
CA THR A 34 11.06 8.66 7.98
C THR A 34 11.46 7.75 9.13
N SER A 35 12.73 7.35 9.17
CA SER A 35 13.25 6.52 10.23
C SER A 35 13.40 7.30 11.53
N THR A 36 12.95 6.69 12.61
CA THR A 36 13.22 7.12 13.99
C THR A 36 14.23 6.20 14.69
N TRP A 37 14.92 5.33 13.95
CA TRP A 37 15.90 4.38 14.51
C TRP A 37 17.16 5.09 15.00
N ASN A 38 17.12 5.53 16.27
CA ASN A 38 18.19 6.24 16.96
C ASN A 38 18.58 5.53 18.26
N SER A 39 19.76 5.86 18.80
CA SER A 39 20.30 5.22 20.00
C SER A 39 19.66 5.64 21.32
N THR A 40 18.98 6.79 21.34
CA THR A 40 18.25 7.25 22.54
C THR A 40 17.05 6.35 22.80
N ASP A 41 16.30 6.03 21.74
CA ASP A 41 15.05 5.25 21.84
C ASP A 41 15.28 3.74 21.72
N HIS A 42 16.35 3.31 21.02
CA HIS A 42 16.60 1.90 20.67
C HIS A 42 17.92 1.33 21.23
N GLY A 43 18.65 2.09 22.06
CA GLY A 43 19.91 1.67 22.65
C GLY A 43 21.09 1.64 21.66
N THR A 44 22.15 0.88 21.96
CA THR A 44 23.33 0.84 21.09
C THR A 44 22.99 0.21 19.74
N LEU A 45 23.18 0.99 18.66
CA LEU A 45 22.96 0.51 17.29
C LEU A 45 24.21 -0.19 16.73
N PRO A 46 24.03 -1.13 15.77
CA PRO A 46 25.15 -1.65 15.00
C PRO A 46 25.93 -0.53 14.29
N GLY A 47 27.25 -0.71 14.15
CA GLY A 47 28.12 0.31 13.55
C GLY A 47 27.79 0.66 12.10
N THR A 48 27.15 -0.26 11.38
CA THR A 48 26.69 -0.09 9.99
C THR A 48 25.18 -0.07 9.89
N ALA A 49 24.46 0.42 10.91
CA ALA A 49 23.01 0.49 10.92
C ALA A 49 22.48 1.31 9.71
N HIS A 50 21.68 0.67 8.85
CA HIS A 50 21.12 1.25 7.62
C HIS A 50 19.82 0.55 7.21
N TRP A 51 19.23 1.03 6.11
CA TRP A 51 18.06 0.47 5.46
C TRP A 51 18.41 0.02 4.04
N SER A 52 17.83 -1.08 3.56
CA SER A 52 17.78 -1.30 2.11
C SER A 52 16.84 -0.30 1.46
N ASP A 53 16.82 -0.24 0.13
CA ASP A 53 15.83 0.57 -0.58
C ASP A 53 14.40 0.24 -0.12
N LEU A 54 13.55 1.26 -0.08
CA LEU A 54 12.12 1.10 0.16
C LEU A 54 11.48 0.61 -1.14
N VAL A 55 11.00 -0.62 -1.14
CA VAL A 55 10.41 -1.27 -2.31
C VAL A 55 8.96 -1.65 -2.09
N GLY A 56 8.20 -1.80 -3.18
CA GLY A 56 6.81 -2.22 -3.06
C GLY A 56 6.00 -2.17 -4.34
N THR A 57 4.69 -2.23 -4.17
CA THR A 57 3.73 -2.20 -5.28
C THR A 57 2.33 -1.80 -4.80
N THR A 58 1.50 -1.34 -5.74
CA THR A 58 0.05 -1.27 -5.56
C THR A 58 -0.63 -2.44 -6.25
N HIS A 59 -1.61 -3.05 -5.58
CA HIS A 59 -2.22 -4.31 -5.99
C HIS A 59 -3.67 -4.43 -5.55
N ASN A 60 -4.33 -5.51 -6.00
CA ASN A 60 -5.67 -5.89 -5.57
C ASN A 60 -5.62 -7.09 -4.60
N SER A 61 -6.78 -7.52 -4.11
CA SER A 61 -6.88 -8.62 -3.16
C SER A 61 -6.60 -10.01 -3.75
N GLY A 62 -6.34 -10.10 -5.06
CA GLY A 62 -5.96 -11.34 -5.74
C GLY A 62 -4.50 -11.75 -5.50
N ILE A 63 -3.70 -10.94 -4.80
CA ILE A 63 -2.32 -11.26 -4.44
C ILE A 63 -1.94 -10.69 -3.07
N SER A 64 -1.06 -11.41 -2.38
CA SER A 64 -0.29 -10.93 -1.24
C SER A 64 1.17 -11.31 -1.44
N PHE A 65 2.09 -10.43 -1.02
CA PHE A 65 3.54 -10.67 -1.09
C PHE A 65 4.13 -11.07 0.26
N TRP A 66 3.51 -10.64 1.36
CA TRP A 66 3.81 -11.08 2.71
C TRP A 66 2.62 -10.75 3.61
N ASN A 67 2.41 -11.49 4.68
CA ASN A 67 1.39 -11.22 5.69
C ASN A 67 1.93 -11.61 7.06
N LEU A 68 1.42 -10.98 8.12
CA LEU A 68 1.72 -11.41 9.47
C LEU A 68 1.22 -12.83 9.72
N GLY A 69 2.13 -13.70 10.17
CA GLY A 69 1.84 -15.10 10.46
C GLY A 69 1.84 -16.03 9.25
N GLU A 70 2.19 -15.53 8.07
CA GLU A 70 2.41 -16.32 6.85
C GLU A 70 3.88 -16.21 6.43
N LEU A 71 4.37 -17.19 5.66
CA LEU A 71 5.68 -17.07 5.04
C LEU A 71 5.67 -15.94 4.01
N ALA A 72 6.73 -15.14 4.00
CA ALA A 72 6.96 -14.13 2.99
C ALA A 72 7.19 -14.77 1.60
N SER A 73 6.96 -14.00 0.52
CA SER A 73 7.39 -14.46 -0.81
C SER A 73 8.92 -14.56 -0.89
N PRO A 74 9.48 -15.40 -1.78
CA PRO A 74 10.93 -15.46 -1.99
C PRO A 74 11.55 -14.10 -2.34
N GLY A 75 10.80 -13.22 -2.99
CA GLY A 75 11.19 -11.84 -3.22
C GLY A 75 11.34 -11.03 -1.94
N ILE A 76 10.38 -11.12 -1.02
CA ILE A 76 10.42 -10.40 0.26
C ILE A 76 11.48 -10.99 1.20
N GLU A 77 11.67 -12.31 1.20
CA GLU A 77 12.79 -12.99 1.89
C GLU A 77 14.14 -12.39 1.45
N ASN A 78 14.38 -12.30 0.13
CA ASN A 78 15.61 -11.68 -0.39
C ASN A 78 15.74 -10.18 -0.04
N VAL A 79 14.64 -9.46 0.10
CA VAL A 79 14.67 -8.07 0.59
C VAL A 79 15.10 -8.06 2.05
N ALA A 80 14.48 -8.90 2.90
CA ALA A 80 14.70 -8.92 4.34
C ALA A 80 16.10 -9.40 4.75
N GLU A 81 16.67 -10.37 4.03
CA GLU A 81 17.99 -10.95 4.36
C GLU A 81 19.15 -10.27 3.65
N LEU A 82 18.95 -9.88 2.38
CA LEU A 82 20.05 -9.48 1.49
C LEU A 82 19.95 -8.01 1.05
N GLY A 83 18.82 -7.35 1.31
CA GLY A 83 18.49 -6.06 0.70
C GLY A 83 18.43 -6.14 -0.84
N ASN A 84 18.15 -7.32 -1.40
CA ASN A 84 18.16 -7.56 -2.85
C ASN A 84 16.74 -7.54 -3.42
N ASN A 85 16.47 -6.53 -4.24
CA ASN A 85 15.13 -6.27 -4.77
C ASN A 85 14.79 -7.06 -6.04
N THR A 86 15.75 -7.81 -6.61
CA THR A 86 15.61 -8.38 -7.97
C THR A 86 14.46 -9.39 -8.05
N ALA A 87 14.37 -10.30 -7.08
CA ALA A 87 13.32 -11.31 -7.05
C ALA A 87 11.95 -10.68 -6.81
N PHE A 88 11.84 -9.75 -5.85
CA PHE A 88 10.58 -9.06 -5.58
C PHE A 88 10.10 -8.22 -6.77
N ASN A 89 11.01 -7.52 -7.46
CA ASN A 89 10.70 -6.79 -8.70
C ASN A 89 10.13 -7.74 -9.78
N SER A 90 10.71 -8.94 -9.94
CA SER A 90 10.22 -9.96 -10.87
C SER A 90 8.84 -10.49 -10.48
N GLU A 91 8.58 -10.68 -9.19
CA GLU A 91 7.25 -11.09 -8.67
C GLU A 91 6.20 -10.02 -8.96
N VAL A 92 6.51 -8.76 -8.69
CA VAL A 92 5.62 -7.62 -8.96
C VAL A 92 5.31 -7.52 -10.46
N ASN A 93 6.30 -7.62 -11.34
CA ASN A 93 6.06 -7.57 -12.79
C ASN A 93 5.23 -8.76 -13.30
N THR A 94 5.39 -9.93 -12.67
CA THR A 94 4.55 -11.11 -12.94
C THR A 94 3.10 -10.84 -12.52
N ALA A 95 2.89 -10.25 -11.34
CA ALA A 95 1.57 -9.87 -10.84
C ALA A 95 0.90 -8.78 -11.69
N ILE A 96 1.67 -7.82 -12.19
CA ILE A 96 1.19 -6.81 -13.16
C ILE A 96 0.70 -7.49 -14.42
N SER A 97 1.50 -8.40 -14.99
CA SER A 97 1.12 -9.17 -16.19
C SER A 97 -0.11 -10.06 -15.95
N GLY A 98 -0.28 -10.53 -14.71
CA GLY A 98 -1.43 -11.32 -14.26
C GLY A 98 -2.67 -10.51 -13.89
N GLY A 99 -2.61 -9.17 -13.91
CA GLY A 99 -3.73 -8.30 -13.55
C GLY A 99 -4.05 -8.26 -12.06
N THR A 100 -3.09 -8.58 -11.18
CA THR A 100 -3.23 -8.49 -9.72
C THR A 100 -2.44 -7.35 -9.10
N ALA A 101 -1.48 -6.75 -9.82
CA ALA A 101 -0.72 -5.57 -9.41
C ALA A 101 -0.67 -4.50 -10.53
N ASP A 102 -0.17 -3.30 -10.20
CA ASP A 102 -0.21 -2.14 -11.12
C ASP A 102 1.16 -1.50 -11.39
N GLN A 103 2.03 -1.39 -10.37
CA GLN A 103 3.32 -0.68 -10.53
C GLN A 103 4.40 -1.18 -9.57
N TRP A 104 5.65 -1.16 -10.01
CA TRP A 104 6.82 -1.33 -9.15
C TRP A 104 7.18 0.01 -8.48
N LEU A 105 7.51 -0.05 -7.19
CA LEU A 105 7.89 1.10 -6.38
C LEU A 105 9.27 0.84 -5.79
N GLU A 106 10.16 1.83 -5.89
CA GLU A 106 11.51 1.75 -5.33
C GLU A 106 12.05 3.15 -5.05
N SER A 107 12.64 3.35 -3.88
CA SER A 107 13.32 4.60 -3.51
C SER A 107 14.42 4.32 -2.51
N PRO A 108 15.65 4.83 -2.74
CA PRO A 108 16.75 4.64 -1.81
C PRO A 108 16.59 5.50 -0.57
N PHE A 109 17.12 4.99 0.54
CA PHE A 109 17.25 5.76 1.77
C PHE A 109 18.43 6.74 1.70
N SER A 110 18.19 7.98 2.10
CA SER A 110 19.24 9.00 2.16
C SER A 110 19.15 9.80 3.47
N PRO A 111 20.24 9.86 4.27
CA PRO A 111 21.53 9.18 4.06
C PRO A 111 21.44 7.65 4.23
N PHE A 112 22.47 6.91 3.81
CA PHE A 112 22.60 5.47 4.10
C PHE A 112 22.99 5.27 5.58
N ALA A 113 22.00 5.35 6.48
CA ALA A 113 22.18 5.32 7.93
C ALA A 113 20.88 4.96 8.65
N ALA A 114 20.96 4.69 9.96
CA ALA A 114 19.81 4.39 10.80
C ALA A 114 18.76 5.50 10.79
N ILE A 115 19.17 6.76 11.00
CA ILE A 115 18.32 7.93 10.82
C ILE A 115 18.40 8.39 9.38
N SER A 116 17.30 8.18 8.66
CA SER A 116 17.22 8.35 7.22
C SER A 116 15.77 8.50 6.76
N SER A 117 15.58 8.79 5.48
CA SER A 117 14.27 8.84 4.84
C SER A 117 14.34 8.32 3.41
N ALA A 118 13.23 7.76 2.94
CA ALA A 118 13.00 7.41 1.56
C ALA A 118 11.66 7.99 1.12
N THR A 119 11.56 8.48 -0.11
CA THR A 119 10.32 9.06 -0.63
C THR A 119 9.97 8.48 -1.99
N LEU A 120 8.80 7.87 -2.09
CA LEU A 120 8.15 7.48 -3.34
C LEU A 120 7.30 8.67 -3.80
N THR A 121 7.62 9.23 -4.95
CA THR A 121 6.90 10.39 -5.50
C THR A 121 6.08 10.01 -6.72
N ASN A 122 5.08 10.82 -7.06
CA ASN A 122 4.30 10.68 -8.29
C ASN A 122 3.59 9.34 -8.48
N MET A 123 3.31 8.60 -7.40
CA MET A 123 2.52 7.38 -7.47
C MET A 123 1.10 7.73 -7.92
N VAL A 124 0.66 7.16 -9.04
CA VAL A 124 -0.73 7.25 -9.50
C VAL A 124 -1.37 5.90 -9.23
N VAL A 125 -2.29 5.85 -8.27
CA VAL A 125 -2.92 4.61 -7.82
C VAL A 125 -4.31 4.50 -8.42
N SER A 126 -4.62 3.37 -9.05
CA SER A 126 -5.97 3.04 -9.56
C SER A 126 -6.86 2.46 -8.46
N SER A 127 -8.17 2.76 -8.50
CA SER A 127 -9.16 2.12 -7.63
C SER A 127 -9.27 0.62 -7.84
N ASP A 128 -8.76 0.10 -8.96
CA ASP A 128 -8.68 -1.33 -9.25
C ASP A 128 -7.54 -2.02 -8.47
N PHE A 129 -6.54 -1.26 -8.02
CA PHE A 129 -5.39 -1.74 -7.27
C PHE A 129 -5.12 -0.86 -6.02
N PRO A 130 -6.09 -0.76 -5.09
CA PRO A 130 -6.06 0.23 -4.03
C PRO A 130 -5.19 -0.19 -2.84
N LEU A 131 -4.65 -1.41 -2.83
CA LEU A 131 -3.85 -1.94 -1.73
C LEU A 131 -2.38 -1.62 -1.96
N LEU A 132 -1.70 -1.18 -0.91
CA LEU A 132 -0.28 -0.86 -0.92
C LEU A 132 0.50 -1.90 -0.11
N THR A 133 1.51 -2.48 -0.73
CA THR A 133 2.52 -3.28 -0.05
C THR A 133 3.89 -2.62 -0.18
N LEU A 134 4.61 -2.49 0.92
CA LEU A 134 5.97 -1.94 1.01
C LEU A 134 6.85 -2.84 1.88
N ALA A 135 8.15 -2.86 1.62
CA ALA A 135 9.17 -3.50 2.45
C ALA A 135 10.51 -2.77 2.37
N SER A 136 11.30 -2.84 3.44
CA SER A 136 12.70 -2.41 3.50
C SER A 136 13.41 -3.15 4.63
N MET A 137 14.60 -3.67 4.37
CA MET A 137 15.45 -4.35 5.35
C MET A 137 15.89 -3.41 6.47
N VAL A 138 15.84 -3.91 7.71
CA VAL A 138 16.56 -3.32 8.84
C VAL A 138 17.95 -3.95 8.86
N ALA A 139 19.00 -3.16 8.63
CA ALA A 139 20.32 -3.74 8.41
C ALA A 139 21.38 -3.20 9.39
N PRO A 140 22.32 -4.03 9.85
CA PRO A 140 22.35 -5.47 9.69
C PRO A 140 21.29 -6.16 10.58
N SER A 141 20.69 -7.23 10.07
CA SER A 141 19.86 -8.19 10.81
C SER A 141 19.90 -9.55 10.10
N PRO A 142 19.41 -10.65 10.70
CA PRO A 142 19.25 -11.92 10.00
C PRO A 142 18.25 -11.76 8.84
N ASP A 143 17.01 -11.40 9.16
CA ASP A 143 15.89 -11.34 8.21
C ASP A 143 14.84 -10.29 8.63
N TRP A 144 15.28 -9.22 9.31
CA TRP A 144 14.36 -8.21 9.81
C TRP A 144 14.06 -7.15 8.76
N PHE A 145 12.78 -6.79 8.64
CA PHE A 145 12.32 -5.76 7.72
C PHE A 145 11.18 -4.92 8.31
N VAL A 146 10.94 -3.75 7.75
CA VAL A 146 9.75 -2.93 8.00
C VAL A 146 8.91 -2.87 6.74
N GLY A 147 7.59 -2.81 6.89
CA GLY A 147 6.72 -2.78 5.72
C GLY A 147 5.25 -2.51 5.99
N LEU A 148 4.51 -2.30 4.92
CA LEU A 148 3.05 -2.38 4.89
C LEU A 148 2.67 -3.60 4.07
N SER A 149 1.67 -4.36 4.51
CA SER A 149 1.09 -5.44 3.73
C SER A 149 -0.37 -5.13 3.43
N GLY A 150 -0.72 -5.06 2.15
CA GLY A 150 -2.10 -4.93 1.69
C GLY A 150 -2.86 -3.74 2.26
N TYR A 151 -2.19 -2.63 2.58
CA TYR A 151 -2.83 -1.49 3.22
C TYR A 151 -3.72 -0.75 2.22
N SER A 152 -5.03 -0.72 2.47
CA SER A 152 -5.98 -0.03 1.58
C SER A 152 -5.81 1.49 1.66
N LEU A 153 -5.59 2.11 0.50
CA LEU A 153 -5.61 3.57 0.32
C LEU A 153 -7.03 4.13 0.16
N ILE A 154 -8.03 3.25 0.07
CA ILE A 154 -9.46 3.58 0.09
C ILE A 154 -10.05 3.31 1.49
N ASP A 155 -10.93 4.18 1.96
CA ASP A 155 -11.64 4.05 3.23
C ASP A 155 -12.91 3.18 3.13
N GLY A 156 -13.56 2.91 4.28
CA GLY A 156 -14.79 2.10 4.31
C GLY A 156 -16.00 2.73 3.63
N SER A 157 -15.91 4.00 3.21
CA SER A 157 -16.93 4.72 2.44
C SER A 157 -16.59 4.80 0.96
N ASN A 158 -15.59 4.03 0.51
CA ASN A 158 -15.11 3.98 -0.87
C ASN A 158 -14.51 5.30 -1.38
N ASN A 159 -13.89 6.09 -0.49
CA ASN A 159 -13.16 7.31 -0.85
C ASN A 159 -11.65 7.13 -0.66
N TRP A 160 -10.85 7.84 -1.47
CA TRP A 160 -9.41 7.93 -1.27
C TRP A 160 -9.08 8.61 0.06
N LYS A 161 -8.21 7.98 0.85
CA LYS A 161 -7.68 8.57 2.08
C LYS A 161 -6.78 9.75 1.71
N THR A 162 -7.07 10.94 2.26
CA THR A 162 -6.40 12.19 1.85
C THR A 162 -5.04 12.40 2.50
N ASN A 163 -4.87 12.00 3.77
CA ASN A 163 -3.61 12.03 4.49
C ASN A 163 -3.56 10.91 5.53
N MET A 164 -2.40 10.28 5.70
CA MET A 164 -2.19 9.15 6.57
C MET A 164 -0.82 9.24 7.23
N THR A 165 -0.77 8.91 8.51
CA THR A 165 0.47 8.69 9.25
C THR A 165 0.29 7.36 9.96
N LEU A 166 1.25 6.46 9.75
CA LEU A 166 1.22 5.10 10.28
C LEU A 166 2.51 4.87 11.04
N ASP A 167 2.41 4.39 12.27
CA ASP A 167 3.55 3.84 12.98
C ASP A 167 3.86 2.47 12.38
N MET A 168 5.12 2.26 12.01
CA MET A 168 5.60 1.01 11.42
C MET A 168 6.39 0.22 12.45
N PHE A 169 6.26 -1.10 12.37
CA PHE A 169 6.97 -2.03 13.24
C PHE A 169 7.95 -2.87 12.41
N VAL A 170 8.96 -3.39 13.08
CA VAL A 170 9.90 -4.36 12.52
C VAL A 170 9.26 -5.75 12.59
N PHE A 171 9.42 -6.50 11.51
CA PHE A 171 8.98 -7.87 11.33
C PHE A 171 10.19 -8.76 11.10
N ASP A 172 10.04 -10.02 11.47
CA ASP A 172 10.96 -11.12 11.24
C ASP A 172 10.36 -11.97 10.11
N ALA A 173 11.14 -12.26 9.06
CA ALA A 173 10.62 -12.97 7.90
C ALA A 173 10.38 -14.47 8.20
N GLY A 174 10.99 -15.00 9.26
CA GLY A 174 10.87 -16.38 9.72
C GLY A 174 11.66 -17.36 8.86
N THR A 175 12.72 -16.88 8.20
CA THR A 175 13.54 -17.65 7.24
C THR A 175 14.94 -17.97 7.76
N GLU A 176 15.41 -17.28 8.80
CA GLU A 176 16.71 -17.50 9.48
C GLU A 176 16.61 -17.85 10.99
#